data_AF-A0A522YZQ2-F1
#
_entry.id   AF-A0A522YZQ2-F1
#
_cell.length_a   1.000
_cell.length_b   1.000
_cell.length_c   1.000
_cell.angle_alpha   90.00
_cell.angle_beta   90.00
_cell.angle_gamma   90.00
#
_symmetry.space_group_name_H-M   'P 1'
#
loop_
_entity.id
_entity.type
_entity.pdbx_description
1 polymer ?
#
loop_
_entity_poly.entity_id
_entity_poly.type
_entity_poly.pdbx_seq_one_letter_code
_entity_poly.pdbx_strand_id
1 'polypeptide(L)'
;MRLSLLLPILVGLLTFSAASGEVLIPDEEFAGYFDSNGIYTIVGVVKNTENYAITSHVAVLVNDGGKIIPIGQDLPSVDANKDMPFKIHVPQVSSKNIILEQPTVTFSKSITAPPSEIHVIYDKTLVRHDDGHITGRITNDGNHTEHDVKVYAAIHGPNNKFIDTGINMEKIEKIEPGQTIAFSIYPDPS
;
A
#
# COMPACT_ATOMS: atom_id res chain seq x y z
N MET A 1 -69.72 -16.76 16.40
CA MET A 1 -68.88 -16.02 15.44
C MET A 1 -67.48 -15.96 16.01
N ARG A 2 -66.54 -16.76 15.48
CA ARG A 2 -65.14 -16.82 15.97
C ARG A 2 -64.32 -15.80 15.20
N LEU A 3 -63.78 -14.81 15.89
CA LEU A 3 -62.88 -13.80 15.32
C LEU A 3 -61.44 -14.31 15.48
N SER A 4 -60.87 -14.84 14.40
CA SER A 4 -59.45 -15.21 14.35
C SER A 4 -58.62 -13.97 14.05
N LEU A 5 -57.80 -13.53 15.02
CA LEU A 5 -56.81 -12.47 14.82
C LEU A 5 -55.51 -13.11 14.30
N LEU A 6 -55.23 -12.95 13.01
CA LEU A 6 -53.94 -13.32 12.40
C LEU A 6 -52.98 -12.14 12.54
N LEU A 7 -51.94 -12.32 13.34
CA LEU A 7 -50.82 -11.37 13.47
C LEU A 7 -49.80 -11.66 12.36
N PRO A 8 -49.47 -10.71 11.47
CA PRO A 8 -48.40 -10.94 10.51
C PRO A 8 -47.05 -10.78 11.24
N ILE A 9 -46.31 -11.88 11.37
CA ILE A 9 -44.91 -11.84 11.79
C ILE A 9 -44.11 -11.35 10.58
N LEU A 10 -43.70 -10.09 10.62
CA LEU A 10 -42.72 -9.53 9.68
C LEU A 10 -41.35 -10.10 10.02
N VAL A 11 -40.97 -11.18 9.33
CA VAL A 11 -39.60 -11.71 9.37
C VAL A 11 -38.74 -10.80 8.48
N GLY A 12 -38.05 -9.85 9.10
CA GLY A 12 -37.02 -9.06 8.42
C GLY A 12 -35.86 -9.97 8.02
N LEU A 13 -35.62 -10.12 6.71
CA LEU A 13 -34.38 -10.69 6.19
C LEU A 13 -33.21 -9.79 6.61
N LEU A 14 -32.44 -10.23 7.59
CA LEU A 14 -31.10 -9.70 7.83
C LEU A 14 -30.19 -10.26 6.75
N THR A 15 -29.97 -9.52 5.67
CA THR A 15 -28.89 -9.82 4.73
C THR A 15 -27.58 -9.44 5.39
N PHE A 16 -26.91 -10.40 6.04
CA PHE A 16 -25.51 -10.28 6.38
C PHE A 16 -24.71 -10.38 5.07
N SER A 17 -24.35 -9.24 4.48
CA SER A 17 -23.24 -9.21 3.53
C SER A 17 -21.97 -9.42 4.35
N ALA A 18 -21.44 -10.63 4.33
CA ALA A 18 -20.04 -10.83 4.70
C ALA A 18 -19.21 -10.20 3.58
N ALA A 19 -18.75 -8.96 3.79
CA ALA A 19 -17.63 -8.45 3.02
C ALA A 19 -16.44 -9.36 3.38
N SER A 20 -16.09 -10.28 2.49
CA SER A 20 -14.77 -10.93 2.55
C SER A 20 -13.76 -9.82 2.32
N GLY A 21 -12.74 -9.72 3.17
CA GLY A 21 -11.56 -8.94 2.81
C GLY A 21 -11.02 -9.49 1.48
N GLU A 22 -10.62 -8.59 0.61
CA GLU A 22 -9.84 -8.88 -0.59
C GLU A 22 -8.53 -8.11 -0.50
N VAL A 23 -7.41 -8.83 -0.59
CA VAL A 23 -6.11 -8.19 -0.83
C VAL A 23 -5.99 -7.95 -2.32
N LEU A 24 -5.84 -6.69 -2.70
CA LEU A 24 -5.89 -6.27 -4.10
C LEU A 24 -4.92 -5.13 -4.40
N ILE A 25 -4.69 -4.89 -5.69
CA ILE A 25 -4.00 -3.71 -6.21
C ILE A 25 -5.04 -2.93 -7.03
N PRO A 26 -5.43 -1.72 -6.63
CA PRO A 26 -6.40 -0.92 -7.39
C PRO A 26 -5.82 -0.45 -8.73
N ASP A 27 -6.62 -0.47 -9.78
CA ASP A 27 -6.22 -0.01 -11.12
C ASP A 27 -5.74 1.46 -11.10
N GLU A 28 -6.40 2.30 -10.31
CA GLU A 28 -6.07 3.72 -10.15
C GLU A 28 -4.81 3.97 -9.32
N GLU A 29 -4.31 2.96 -8.62
CA GLU A 29 -3.07 2.99 -7.82
C GLU A 29 -2.07 1.95 -8.35
N PHE A 30 -2.03 1.77 -9.67
CA PHE A 30 -1.06 0.95 -10.38
C PHE A 30 -0.64 1.62 -11.68
N ALA A 31 0.66 1.79 -11.88
CA ALA A 31 1.18 2.48 -13.06
C ALA A 31 2.60 2.02 -13.43
N GLY A 32 2.98 2.28 -14.67
CA GLY A 32 4.36 2.14 -15.14
C GLY A 32 4.78 3.36 -15.95
N TYR A 33 6.04 3.78 -15.78
CA TYR A 33 6.63 4.93 -16.46
C TYR A 33 8.15 4.78 -16.54
N PHE A 34 8.82 5.58 -17.38
CA PHE A 34 10.27 5.72 -17.31
C PHE A 34 10.64 6.79 -16.30
N ASP A 35 11.50 6.45 -15.34
CA ASP A 35 12.02 7.41 -14.35
C ASP A 35 13.06 8.38 -14.96
N SER A 36 13.57 9.32 -14.16
CA SER A 36 14.59 10.29 -14.61
C SER A 36 15.90 9.66 -15.09
N ASN A 37 16.16 8.40 -14.72
CA ASN A 37 17.33 7.64 -15.16
C ASN A 37 17.06 6.86 -16.46
N GLY A 38 15.84 6.95 -17.00
CA GLY A 38 15.41 6.20 -18.18
C GLY A 38 15.16 4.72 -17.90
N ILE A 39 14.97 4.32 -16.64
CA ILE A 39 14.62 2.96 -16.25
C ILE A 39 13.10 2.85 -16.20
N TYR A 40 12.53 1.79 -16.80
CA TYR A 40 11.10 1.53 -16.69
C TYR A 40 10.79 1.07 -15.27
N THR A 41 9.93 1.81 -14.60
CA THR A 41 9.58 1.65 -13.19
C THR A 41 8.08 1.38 -13.08
N ILE A 42 7.75 0.36 -12.29
CA ILE A 42 6.37 -0.03 -11.98
C ILE A 42 6.10 0.35 -10.53
N VAL A 43 4.99 1.03 -10.30
CA VAL A 43 4.54 1.44 -8.98
C VAL A 43 3.14 0.94 -8.73
N GLY A 44 2.84 0.62 -7.48
CA GLY A 44 1.47 0.37 -7.09
C GLY A 44 1.26 0.27 -5.59
N VAL A 45 0.03 -0.01 -5.19
CA VAL A 45 -0.36 -0.13 -3.78
C VAL A 45 -1.12 -1.43 -3.56
N VAL A 46 -0.61 -2.28 -2.67
CA VAL A 46 -1.38 -3.43 -2.16
C VAL A 46 -2.26 -2.95 -1.01
N LYS A 47 -3.58 -3.14 -1.12
CA LYS A 47 -4.55 -2.87 -0.07
C LYS A 47 -4.75 -4.12 0.78
N ASN A 48 -4.40 -4.08 2.06
CA ASN A 48 -4.76 -5.14 2.99
C ASN A 48 -6.11 -4.83 3.64
N THR A 49 -7.20 -5.34 3.07
CA THR A 49 -8.55 -5.17 3.67
C THR A 49 -8.90 -6.27 4.68
N GLU A 50 -7.98 -7.17 4.97
CA GLU A 50 -8.15 -8.18 6.02
C GLU A 50 -8.03 -7.56 7.41
N ASN A 51 -8.59 -8.26 8.40
CA ASN A 51 -8.46 -7.91 9.81
C ASN A 51 -7.19 -8.48 10.48
N TYR A 52 -6.23 -8.98 9.70
CA TYR A 52 -4.94 -9.46 10.16
C TYR A 52 -3.81 -8.98 9.25
N ALA A 53 -2.59 -9.00 9.76
CA ALA A 53 -1.40 -8.70 8.98
C ALA A 53 -1.15 -9.77 7.92
N ILE A 54 -0.69 -9.35 6.74
CA ILE A 54 -0.38 -10.26 5.61
C ILE A 54 1.05 -10.07 5.13
N THR A 55 1.60 -11.12 4.52
CA THR A 55 2.72 -11.02 3.59
C THR A 55 2.19 -11.27 2.18
N SER A 56 2.64 -10.50 1.19
CA SER A 56 2.12 -10.58 -0.18
C SER A 56 3.23 -10.68 -1.22
N HIS A 57 2.94 -11.39 -2.30
CA HIS A 57 3.75 -11.46 -3.51
C HIS A 57 3.00 -10.79 -4.66
N VAL A 58 3.60 -9.76 -5.24
CA VAL A 58 3.08 -9.07 -6.43
C VAL A 58 3.73 -9.68 -7.66
N ALA A 59 2.93 -10.01 -8.67
CA ALA A 59 3.41 -10.46 -9.98
C ALA A 59 2.78 -9.64 -11.12
N VAL A 60 3.60 -9.25 -12.09
CA VAL A 60 3.18 -8.47 -13.27
C VAL A 60 3.93 -8.92 -14.51
N LEU A 61 3.27 -8.85 -15.66
CA LEU A 61 3.89 -9.07 -16.96
C LEU A 61 4.09 -7.72 -17.66
N VAL A 62 5.32 -7.49 -18.14
CA VAL A 62 5.65 -6.35 -19.00
C VAL A 62 5.87 -6.85 -20.41
N ASN A 63 5.11 -6.33 -21.37
CA ASN A 63 5.31 -6.59 -22.78
C ASN A 63 6.14 -5.45 -23.39
N ASP A 64 7.42 -5.73 -23.63
CA ASP A 64 8.40 -4.83 -24.23
C ASP A 64 8.49 -5.09 -25.75
N GLY A 65 7.62 -4.46 -26.55
CA GLY A 65 7.64 -4.61 -28.00
C GLY A 65 7.46 -6.05 -28.52
N GLY A 66 6.70 -6.88 -27.81
CA GLY A 66 6.46 -8.29 -28.11
C GLY A 66 7.25 -9.27 -27.22
N LYS A 67 8.23 -8.79 -26.46
CA LYS A 67 8.95 -9.59 -25.46
C LYS A 67 8.23 -9.52 -24.12
N ILE A 68 7.76 -10.66 -23.62
CA ILE A 68 7.16 -10.75 -22.29
C ILE A 68 8.25 -10.88 -21.23
N ILE A 69 8.23 -9.99 -20.24
CA ILE A 69 9.13 -9.96 -19.10
C ILE A 69 8.29 -10.17 -17.83
N PRO A 70 8.37 -11.34 -17.19
CA PRO A 70 7.69 -11.58 -15.92
C PRO A 70 8.46 -10.90 -14.78
N ILE A 71 7.73 -10.22 -13.90
CA ILE A 71 8.25 -9.52 -12.74
C ILE A 71 7.51 -10.03 -11.51
N GLY A 72 8.25 -10.27 -10.43
CA GLY A 72 7.71 -10.68 -9.14
C GLY A 72 8.45 -9.99 -8.00
N GLN A 73 7.73 -9.57 -6.97
CA GLN A 73 8.31 -8.98 -5.76
C GLN A 73 7.54 -9.41 -4.51
N ASP A 74 8.27 -9.94 -3.54
CA ASP A 74 7.76 -10.11 -2.17
C ASP A 74 7.78 -8.77 -1.45
N LEU A 75 6.67 -8.45 -0.79
CA LEU A 75 6.52 -7.24 0.00
C LEU A 75 6.69 -7.52 1.50
N PRO A 76 7.11 -6.51 2.29
CA PRO A 76 7.10 -6.61 3.74
C PRO A 76 5.71 -6.94 4.28
N SER A 77 5.67 -7.46 5.52
CA SER A 77 4.41 -7.64 6.23
C SER A 77 3.68 -6.30 6.36
N VAL A 78 2.38 -6.30 6.09
CA VAL A 78 1.53 -5.12 6.23
C VAL A 78 0.40 -5.44 7.21
N ASP A 79 0.17 -4.55 8.17
CA ASP A 79 -0.85 -4.73 9.19
C ASP A 79 -2.27 -4.69 8.61
N ALA A 80 -3.23 -5.13 9.42
CA ALA A 80 -4.65 -5.11 9.08
C ALA A 80 -5.11 -3.69 8.69
N ASN A 81 -5.87 -3.57 7.61
CA ASN A 81 -6.40 -2.28 7.12
C ASN A 81 -5.31 -1.22 6.84
N LYS A 82 -4.11 -1.67 6.45
CA LYS A 82 -3.02 -0.80 6.01
C LYS A 82 -2.66 -1.09 4.55
N ASP A 83 -2.05 -0.09 3.94
CA ASP A 83 -1.63 -0.15 2.55
C ASP A 83 -0.12 -0.38 2.47
N MET A 84 0.32 -1.14 1.47
CA MET A 84 1.73 -1.35 1.16
C MET A 84 2.04 -0.84 -0.25
N PRO A 85 2.54 0.39 -0.37
CA PRO A 85 3.12 0.90 -1.61
C PRO A 85 4.34 0.09 -2.03
N PHE A 86 4.50 -0.16 -3.32
CA PHE A 86 5.67 -0.82 -3.90
C PHE A 86 6.20 -0.07 -5.12
N LYS A 87 7.48 -0.30 -5.41
CA LYS A 87 8.20 0.20 -6.58
C LYS A 87 9.13 -0.89 -7.09
N ILE A 88 9.11 -1.16 -8.40
CA ILE A 88 9.93 -2.17 -9.05
C ILE A 88 10.62 -1.56 -10.27
N HIS A 89 11.94 -1.61 -10.30
CA HIS A 89 12.74 -1.19 -11.46
C HIS A 89 12.91 -2.35 -12.44
N VAL A 90 12.63 -2.11 -13.72
CA VAL A 90 12.73 -3.08 -14.80
C VAL A 90 13.75 -2.60 -15.84
N PRO A 91 15.07 -2.69 -15.55
CA PRO A 91 16.12 -2.16 -16.42
C PRO A 91 16.25 -2.91 -17.76
N GLN A 92 15.50 -4.00 -17.95
CA GLN A 92 15.52 -4.84 -19.14
C GLN A 92 14.60 -4.33 -20.25
N VAL A 93 13.71 -3.38 -19.93
CA VAL A 93 12.80 -2.74 -20.88
C VAL A 93 13.57 -1.72 -21.70
N SER A 94 13.36 -1.74 -23.00
CA SER A 94 14.12 -0.88 -23.93
C SER A 94 13.30 -0.33 -25.09
N SER A 95 12.10 -0.86 -25.33
CA SER A 95 11.23 -0.37 -26.40
C SER A 95 10.46 0.88 -25.96
N LYS A 96 9.87 1.56 -26.94
CA LYS A 96 8.96 2.70 -26.72
C LYS A 96 7.49 2.29 -26.58
N ASN A 97 7.16 1.05 -26.94
CA ASN A 97 5.80 0.53 -26.97
C ASN A 97 5.67 -0.55 -25.89
N ILE A 98 5.46 -0.09 -24.65
CA ILE A 98 5.35 -0.96 -23.49
C ILE A 98 3.89 -1.13 -23.14
N ILE A 99 3.48 -2.38 -22.95
CA ILE A 99 2.16 -2.70 -22.40
C ILE A 99 2.41 -3.33 -21.03
N LEU A 100 1.85 -2.70 -20.01
CA LEU A 100 1.83 -3.21 -18.64
C LEU A 100 0.54 -3.98 -18.45
N GLU A 101 0.65 -5.28 -18.22
CA GLU A 101 -0.52 -6.11 -17.93
C GLU A 101 -1.02 -5.87 -16.50
N GLN A 102 -2.27 -6.23 -16.24
CA GLN A 102 -2.84 -6.14 -14.90
C GLN A 102 -2.05 -7.00 -13.91
N PRO A 103 -1.74 -6.49 -12.71
CA PRO A 103 -0.95 -7.21 -11.73
C PRO A 103 -1.82 -8.25 -11.04
N THR A 104 -1.16 -9.25 -10.47
CA THR A 104 -1.78 -10.20 -9.55
C THR A 104 -1.09 -10.10 -8.20
N VAL A 105 -1.86 -10.28 -7.13
CA VAL A 105 -1.35 -10.37 -5.78
C VAL A 105 -1.76 -11.70 -5.18
N THR A 106 -0.79 -12.41 -4.63
CA THR A 106 -1.04 -13.54 -3.75
C THR A 106 -0.60 -13.17 -2.35
N PHE A 107 -1.26 -13.71 -1.33
CA PHE A 107 -0.96 -13.36 0.05
C PHE A 107 -1.16 -14.54 1.00
N SER A 108 -0.53 -14.44 2.15
CA SER A 108 -0.72 -15.33 3.28
C SER A 108 -0.82 -14.51 4.56
N LYS A 109 -1.57 -15.04 5.53
CA LYS A 109 -1.62 -14.44 6.87
C LYS A 109 -0.20 -14.44 7.45
N SER A 110 0.26 -13.26 7.86
CA SER A 110 1.51 -13.11 8.60
C SER A 110 1.32 -13.74 9.98
N ILE A 111 2.20 -14.68 10.32
CA ILE A 111 2.23 -15.35 11.64
C ILE A 111 3.26 -14.71 12.57
N THR A 112 3.80 -13.57 12.18
CA THR A 112 4.87 -12.87 12.90
C THR A 112 4.30 -11.97 14.01
N ALA A 113 5.20 -11.33 14.77
CA ALA A 113 4.99 -10.48 15.95
C ALA A 113 3.70 -9.63 15.97
N PRO A 114 3.22 -9.22 17.16
CA PRO A 114 2.09 -8.31 17.29
C PRO A 114 2.22 -7.09 16.36
N PRO A 115 1.09 -6.51 15.91
CA PRO A 115 1.09 -5.34 15.03
C PRO A 115 1.95 -4.23 15.60
N SER A 116 2.64 -3.51 14.72
CA SER A 116 3.44 -2.37 15.13
C SER A 116 2.51 -1.23 15.55
N GLU A 117 2.76 -0.65 16.73
CA GLU A 117 2.05 0.55 17.20
C GLU A 117 2.78 1.84 16.77
N ILE A 118 3.50 1.75 15.64
CA ILE A 118 4.12 2.89 14.97
C ILE A 118 3.07 3.62 14.14
N HIS A 119 2.95 4.92 14.37
CA HIS A 119 1.95 5.75 13.69
C HIS A 119 2.59 6.99 13.08
N VAL A 120 2.20 7.31 11.85
CA VAL A 120 2.48 8.61 11.23
C VAL A 120 1.62 9.66 11.92
N ILE A 121 2.22 10.78 12.31
CA ILE A 121 1.52 11.93 12.89
C ILE A 121 0.97 12.78 11.74
N TYR A 122 -0.34 12.71 11.53
CA TYR A 122 -1.06 13.50 10.52
C TYR A 122 -1.45 14.88 11.06
N ASP A 123 -0.47 15.73 11.30
CA ASP A 123 -0.67 17.13 11.70
C ASP A 123 0.07 18.09 10.75
N LYS A 124 0.21 19.35 11.16
CA LYS A 124 0.94 20.38 10.39
C LYS A 124 2.42 20.07 10.14
N THR A 125 2.97 19.02 10.75
CA THR A 125 4.35 18.56 10.52
C THR A 125 4.46 17.60 9.33
N LEU A 126 3.34 17.05 8.85
CA LEU A 126 3.30 16.32 7.58
C LEU A 126 3.18 17.32 6.42
N VAL A 127 4.32 17.68 5.85
CA VAL A 127 4.46 18.75 4.86
C VAL A 127 4.92 18.17 3.54
N ARG A 128 4.21 18.51 2.47
CA ARG A 128 4.69 18.36 1.09
C ARG A 128 5.33 19.68 0.66
N HIS A 129 6.56 19.61 0.19
CA HIS A 129 7.36 20.76 -0.23
C HIS A 129 7.23 21.01 -1.73
N ASP A 130 7.70 22.17 -2.18
CA ASP A 130 7.55 22.63 -3.57
C ASP A 130 8.28 21.75 -4.60
N ASP A 131 9.38 21.12 -4.19
CA ASP A 131 10.14 20.14 -4.98
C ASP A 131 9.52 18.72 -4.93
N GLY A 132 8.37 18.56 -4.27
CA GLY A 132 7.62 17.32 -4.16
C GLY A 132 8.01 16.41 -3.00
N HIS A 133 9.08 16.70 -2.26
CA HIS A 133 9.44 15.87 -1.10
C HIS A 133 8.43 16.01 0.03
N ILE A 134 8.33 14.98 0.87
CA ILE A 134 7.42 14.90 2.01
C ILE A 134 8.27 14.77 3.27
N THR A 135 8.04 15.64 4.25
CA THR A 135 8.58 15.48 5.60
C THR A 135 7.45 15.20 6.57
N GLY A 136 7.70 14.36 7.57
CA GLY A 136 6.71 14.08 8.60
C GLY A 136 7.35 13.53 9.86
N ARG A 137 6.51 13.02 10.76
CA ARG A 137 6.94 12.40 12.01
C ARG A 137 6.19 11.10 12.23
N ILE A 138 6.87 10.13 12.82
CA ILE A 138 6.28 8.91 13.35
C ILE A 138 6.44 8.87 14.88
N THR A 139 5.50 8.24 15.57
CA THR A 139 5.55 7.96 17.00
C THR A 139 5.44 6.47 17.25
N ASN A 140 6.06 5.98 18.33
CA ASN A 140 5.82 4.64 18.86
C ASN A 140 4.90 4.75 20.07
N ASP A 141 3.63 4.44 19.87
CA ASP A 141 2.62 4.50 20.94
C ASP A 141 2.49 3.16 21.69
N GLY A 142 3.25 2.14 21.24
CA GLY A 142 3.29 0.82 21.84
C GLY A 142 4.17 0.72 23.07
N ASN A 143 4.41 -0.52 23.50
CA ASN A 143 5.14 -0.85 24.73
C ASN A 143 6.49 -1.53 24.49
N HIS A 144 6.92 -1.68 23.24
CA HIS A 144 8.18 -2.31 22.86
C HIS A 144 8.96 -1.43 21.90
N THR A 145 10.28 -1.59 21.91
CA THR A 145 11.17 -0.92 20.94
C THR A 145 11.05 -1.61 19.59
N GLU A 146 10.86 -0.79 18.55
CA GLU A 146 10.80 -1.24 17.16
C GLU A 146 12.13 -0.96 16.46
N HIS A 147 12.51 -1.82 15.52
CA HIS A 147 13.81 -1.78 14.83
C HIS A 147 13.64 -1.76 13.32
N ASP A 148 14.62 -1.16 12.62
CA ASP A 148 14.68 -1.07 11.16
C ASP A 148 13.37 -0.56 10.52
N VAL A 149 12.80 0.48 11.13
CA VAL A 149 11.51 1.04 10.75
C VAL A 149 11.61 1.73 9.40
N LYS A 150 10.62 1.48 8.54
CA LYS A 150 10.45 2.11 7.24
C LYS A 150 9.07 2.74 7.13
N VAL A 151 9.04 3.95 6.60
CA VAL A 151 7.82 4.70 6.28
C VAL A 151 7.65 4.65 4.77
N TYR A 152 6.52 4.09 4.34
CA TYR A 152 6.14 4.00 2.94
C TYR A 152 5.07 5.06 2.64
N ALA A 153 5.08 5.60 1.42
CA ALA A 153 4.06 6.53 0.96
C ALA A 153 3.60 6.18 -0.45
N ALA A 154 2.29 6.23 -0.67
CA ALA A 154 1.71 6.41 -1.99
C ALA A 154 1.69 7.92 -2.28
N ILE A 155 2.21 8.32 -3.44
CA ILE A 155 2.40 9.72 -3.80
C ILE A 155 1.36 10.08 -4.87
N HIS A 156 0.52 11.05 -4.54
CA HIS A 156 -0.51 11.56 -5.43
C HIS A 156 -0.19 12.99 -5.91
N GLY A 157 -0.31 13.18 -7.22
CA GLY A 157 -0.17 14.45 -7.92
C GLY A 157 -1.45 15.29 -7.87
N PRO A 158 -1.55 16.31 -8.75
CA PRO A 158 -2.76 17.09 -8.91
C PRO A 158 -4.00 16.22 -9.12
N ASN A 159 -5.15 16.66 -8.58
CA ASN A 159 -6.43 15.93 -8.63
C ASN A 159 -6.39 14.53 -7.97
N ASN A 160 -5.49 14.32 -7.00
CA ASN A 160 -5.34 13.04 -6.29
C ASN A 160 -5.00 11.85 -7.21
N LYS A 161 -4.34 12.11 -8.35
CA LYS A 161 -3.88 11.06 -9.25
C LYS A 161 -2.65 10.38 -8.64
N PHE A 162 -2.66 9.05 -8.51
CA PHE A 162 -1.46 8.29 -8.13
C PHE A 162 -0.38 8.46 -9.19
N ILE A 163 0.83 8.82 -8.76
CA ILE A 163 1.95 9.08 -9.67
C ILE A 163 3.21 8.31 -9.30
N ASP A 164 3.42 7.99 -8.02
CA ASP A 164 4.64 7.34 -7.55
C ASP A 164 4.44 6.71 -6.16
N THR A 165 5.44 5.97 -5.69
CA THR A 165 5.59 5.54 -4.29
C THR A 165 6.95 5.96 -3.74
N GLY A 166 7.05 6.11 -2.43
CA GLY A 166 8.28 6.51 -1.77
C GLY A 166 8.53 5.74 -0.49
N ILE A 167 9.79 5.69 -0.09
CA ILE A 167 10.25 5.15 1.19
C ILE A 167 11.10 6.24 1.85
N ASN A 168 11.07 6.31 3.18
CA ASN A 168 11.92 7.27 3.89
C ASN A 168 13.40 7.09 3.54
N MET A 169 14.08 8.22 3.32
CA MET A 169 15.49 8.27 2.96
C MET A 169 16.38 7.83 4.13
N GLU A 170 16.14 8.40 5.31
CA GLU A 170 16.96 8.15 6.47
C GLU A 170 16.60 6.80 7.10
N LYS A 171 17.59 5.94 7.33
CA LYS A 171 17.39 4.70 8.08
C LYS A 171 16.95 5.03 9.52
N ILE A 172 15.81 4.49 9.94
CA ILE A 172 15.33 4.57 11.33
C ILE A 172 15.69 3.25 12.02
N GLU A 173 16.86 3.21 12.64
CA GLU A 173 17.40 1.96 13.22
C GLU A 173 16.57 1.43 14.38
N LYS A 174 16.04 2.32 15.20
CA LYS A 174 15.13 2.00 16.29
C LYS A 174 14.25 3.17 16.68
N ILE A 175 13.14 2.86 17.33
CA ILE A 175 12.24 3.82 17.98
C ILE A 175 11.66 3.19 19.24
N GLU A 176 11.91 3.81 20.39
CA GLU A 176 11.48 3.32 21.71
C GLU A 176 10.05 3.81 22.04
N PRO A 177 9.34 3.14 22.96
CA PRO A 177 8.02 3.59 23.43
C PRO A 177 7.97 5.07 23.82
N GLY A 178 7.00 5.79 23.27
CA GLY A 178 6.79 7.23 23.46
C GLY A 178 7.74 8.14 22.68
N GLN A 179 8.69 7.60 21.90
CA GLN A 179 9.56 8.42 21.06
C GLN A 179 8.85 8.87 19.79
N THR A 180 9.23 10.07 19.32
CA THR A 180 8.81 10.60 18.02
C THR A 180 10.03 10.91 17.18
N ILE A 181 10.08 10.36 15.96
CA ILE A 181 11.19 10.53 15.01
C ILE A 181 10.67 11.23 13.75
N ALA A 182 11.48 12.11 13.16
CA ALA A 182 11.19 12.73 11.88
C ALA A 182 11.61 11.83 10.71
N PHE A 183 10.89 11.89 9.60
CA PHE A 183 11.25 11.21 8.36
C PHE A 183 11.15 12.17 7.18
N SER A 184 11.90 11.88 6.12
CA SER A 184 11.73 12.51 4.81
C SER A 184 11.60 11.46 3.70
N ILE A 185 10.74 11.73 2.72
CA ILE A 185 10.50 10.89 1.54
C ILE A 185 10.65 11.79 0.32
N TYR A 186 11.47 11.38 -0.64
CA TYR A 186 11.62 12.09 -1.90
C TYR A 186 10.97 11.26 -3.01
N PRO A 187 10.06 11.84 -3.80
CA PRO A 187 9.61 11.18 -5.02
C PRO A 187 10.80 11.00 -5.97
N ASP A 188 10.71 10.05 -6.89
CA ASP A 188 11.71 10.00 -7.96
C ASP A 188 11.65 11.32 -8.76
N PRO A 189 12.80 11.86 -9.18
CA PRO A 189 12.80 13.03 -10.04
C PRO A 189 11.97 12.72 -11.29
N SER A 190 11.01 13.59 -11.58
CA SER A 190 10.24 13.56 -12.82
C SER A 190 11.05 14.11 -13.99
#